data_AF-A0A8B6ERR3-F1
#
_entry.id   AF-A0A8B6ERR3-F1
#
_cell.length_a   1.000
_cell.length_b   1.000
_cell.length_c   1.000
_cell.angle_alpha   90.00
_cell.angle_beta   90.00
_cell.angle_gamma   90.00
#
_symmetry.space_group_name_H-M   'P 1'
#
loop_
_entity.id
_entity.type
_entity.pdbx_description
1 polymer ?
#
loop_
_entity_poly.entity_id
_entity_poly.type
_entity_poly.pdbx_seq_one_letter_code
_entity_poly.pdbx_strand_id
1 'polypeptide(L)'
;MHQYQDMYDTSDYPPEHFLHDIENKKVIGKFKDETSGTPISEFVGLRSKMYSFSFEGGEKHTAKGVTKTASRKLKHEMYIKIVFSIKLLHVLK
;
A
#
# COMPACT_ATOMS: atom_id res chain seq x y z
N MET A 1 6.85 10.05 24.66
CA MET A 1 6.77 9.65 23.23
C MET A 1 5.67 8.60 23.01
N HIS A 2 4.46 8.77 23.57
CA HIS A 2 3.34 7.83 23.40
C HIS A 2 1.99 8.55 23.26
N GLN A 3 1.99 9.78 22.74
CA GLN A 3 0.81 10.65 22.79
C GLN A 3 -0.40 10.12 22.00
N TYR A 4 -0.19 9.08 21.17
CA TYR A 4 -1.19 8.50 20.29
C TYR A 4 -1.15 6.97 20.25
N GLN A 5 -0.52 6.30 21.22
CA GLN A 5 -0.40 4.83 21.21
C GLN A 5 -1.78 4.15 21.16
N ASP A 6 -2.75 4.74 21.87
CA ASP A 6 -4.16 4.31 21.84
C ASP A 6 -4.82 4.47 20.46
N MET A 7 -4.25 5.22 19.51
CA MET A 7 -4.86 5.45 18.20
C MET A 7 -4.41 4.45 17.13
N TYR A 8 -3.34 3.70 17.38
CA TYR A 8 -2.71 2.84 16.39
C TYR A 8 -2.77 1.37 16.77
N ASP A 9 -3.02 0.53 15.77
CA ASP A 9 -2.84 -0.92 15.83
C ASP A 9 -1.45 -1.26 15.29
N THR A 10 -0.50 -1.52 16.20
CA THR A 10 0.88 -1.92 15.90
C THR A 10 1.12 -3.42 16.14
N SER A 11 0.05 -4.20 16.26
CA SER A 11 0.12 -5.62 16.63
C SER A 11 0.75 -6.52 15.56
N ASP A 12 0.90 -6.01 14.33
CA ASP A 12 1.52 -6.71 13.20
C ASP A 12 3.03 -6.43 13.06
N TYR A 13 3.62 -5.60 13.92
CA TYR A 13 5.08 -5.44 13.94
C TYR A 13 5.77 -6.73 14.42
N PRO A 14 7.06 -6.94 14.09
CA PRO A 14 7.83 -8.03 14.66
C PRO A 14 7.83 -7.99 16.19
N PRO A 15 7.79 -9.14 16.90
CA PRO A 15 7.78 -9.17 18.37
C PRO A 15 8.98 -8.45 19.04
N GLU A 16 10.12 -8.42 18.35
CA GLU A 16 11.35 -7.75 18.80
C GLU A 16 11.30 -6.22 18.63
N HIS A 17 10.27 -5.68 17.96
CA HIS A 17 10.17 -4.25 17.68
C HIS A 17 9.64 -3.50 18.91
N PHE A 18 10.30 -2.40 19.29
CA PHE A 18 9.94 -1.59 20.46
C PHE A 18 8.53 -0.98 20.45
N LEU A 19 7.87 -0.96 19.27
CA LEU A 19 6.48 -0.51 19.09
C LEU A 19 5.47 -1.66 18.97
N HIS A 20 5.90 -2.92 19.08
CA HIS A 20 4.98 -4.05 19.00
C HIS A 20 4.06 -4.07 20.22
N ASP A 21 2.76 -3.94 19.97
CA ASP A 21 1.73 -3.91 21.01
C ASP A 21 0.45 -4.58 20.50
N ILE A 22 -0.10 -5.48 21.31
CA ILE A 22 -1.27 -6.30 20.95
C ILE A 22 -2.57 -5.66 21.45
N GLU A 23 -2.51 -4.66 22.33
CA GLU A 23 -3.68 -4.05 22.99
C GLU A 23 -4.73 -3.53 21.99
N ASN A 24 -4.30 -2.93 20.87
CA ASN A 24 -5.19 -2.35 19.86
C ASN A 24 -5.50 -3.29 18.67
N LYS A 25 -5.14 -4.57 18.76
CA LYS A 25 -5.28 -5.53 17.65
C LYS A 25 -6.71 -5.63 17.15
N LYS A 26 -6.95 -5.22 15.91
CA LYS A 26 -8.26 -5.25 15.23
C LYS A 26 -9.36 -4.44 15.94
N VAL A 27 -9.01 -3.46 16.76
CA VAL A 27 -9.99 -2.55 17.37
C VAL A 27 -10.51 -1.57 16.31
N ILE A 28 -11.83 -1.45 16.20
CA ILE A 28 -12.47 -0.57 15.21
C ILE A 28 -12.11 0.90 15.49
N GLY A 29 -11.80 1.64 14.43
CA GLY A 29 -11.46 3.07 14.52
C GLY A 29 -9.99 3.35 14.84
N LYS A 30 -9.15 2.32 14.98
CA LYS A 30 -7.69 2.46 15.10
C LYS A 30 -7.03 2.46 13.73
N PHE A 31 -5.95 3.22 13.61
CA PHE A 31 -5.13 3.26 12.40
C PHE A 31 -4.12 2.12 12.42
N LYS A 32 -4.03 1.37 11.33
CA LYS A 32 -3.09 0.28 11.20
C LYS A 32 -2.01 0.63 10.18
N ASP A 33 -0.79 0.17 10.42
CA ASP A 33 0.24 0.15 9.40
C ASP A 33 0.00 -1.00 8.40
N GLU A 34 -0.17 -0.65 7.12
CA GLU A 34 -0.46 -1.59 6.02
C GLU A 34 0.73 -2.45 5.60
N THR A 35 1.96 -2.03 5.92
CA THR A 35 3.20 -2.71 5.55
C THR A 35 4.01 -3.17 6.76
N SER A 36 3.43 -3.13 7.96
CA SER A 36 3.99 -3.70 9.19
C SER A 36 5.43 -3.22 9.47
N GLY A 37 5.69 -1.93 9.26
CA GLY A 37 6.99 -1.30 9.49
C GLY A 37 7.92 -1.34 8.29
N THR A 38 7.51 -1.99 7.19
CA THR A 38 8.30 -2.03 5.96
C THR A 38 8.03 -0.77 5.13
N PRO A 39 9.03 0.07 4.83
CA PRO A 39 8.84 1.24 3.99
C PRO A 39 8.38 0.85 2.57
N ILE A 40 7.53 1.70 1.99
CA ILE A 40 7.14 1.58 0.58
C ILE A 40 8.31 2.04 -0.29
N SER A 41 8.78 1.17 -1.18
CA SER A 41 9.90 1.45 -2.09
C SER A 41 9.45 2.29 -3.27
N GLU A 42 8.33 1.93 -3.90
CA GLU A 42 7.81 2.62 -5.07
C GLU A 42 6.28 2.71 -5.03
N PHE A 43 5.74 3.80 -5.57
CA PHE A 43 4.30 4.03 -5.67
C PHE A 43 3.91 4.56 -7.04
N VAL A 44 2.84 4.01 -7.62
CA VAL A 44 2.29 4.43 -8.90
C VAL A 44 0.78 4.60 -8.79
N GLY A 45 0.30 5.81 -9.05
CA GLY A 45 -1.13 6.14 -9.12
C GLY A 45 -1.56 6.44 -10.55
N LEU A 46 -2.60 5.74 -11.02
CA LEU A 46 -3.20 5.99 -12.33
C LEU A 46 -4.43 6.89 -12.24
N ARG A 47 -5.32 6.61 -11.27
CA ARG A 47 -6.56 7.35 -11.02
C ARG A 47 -7.07 7.07 -9.60
N SER A 48 -8.16 7.73 -9.21
CA SER A 48 -8.83 7.45 -7.93
C SER A 48 -9.17 5.96 -7.80
N LYS A 49 -8.70 5.34 -6.69
CA LYS A 49 -8.88 3.91 -6.39
C LYS A 49 -8.27 2.98 -7.45
N MET A 50 -7.22 3.43 -8.15
CA MET A 50 -6.40 2.61 -9.03
C MET A 50 -4.92 2.98 -8.89
N TYR A 51 -4.18 2.14 -8.17
CA TYR A 51 -2.79 2.37 -7.81
C TYR A 51 -2.10 1.05 -7.50
N SER A 52 -0.78 1.05 -7.51
CA SER A 52 0.06 -0.06 -7.10
C SER A 52 1.29 0.47 -6.38
N PHE A 53 1.80 -0.30 -5.44
CA PHE A 53 3.04 0.01 -4.71
C PHE A 53 3.83 -1.25 -4.41
N SER A 54 5.15 -1.11 -4.37
CA SER A 54 6.12 -2.14 -4.01
C SER A 54 6.76 -1.83 -2.66
N PHE A 55 7.10 -2.87 -1.92
CA PHE A 55 7.78 -2.81 -0.62
C PHE A 55 8.62 -4.09 -0.48
N GLU A 56 9.48 -4.18 0.52
CA GLU A 56 10.37 -5.35 0.69
C GLU A 56 9.61 -6.68 0.76
N GLY A 57 8.40 -6.67 1.35
CA GLY A 57 7.52 -7.83 1.45
C GLY A 57 6.66 -8.14 0.20
N GLY A 58 6.83 -7.41 -0.91
CA GLY A 58 6.17 -7.68 -2.18
C GLY A 58 5.48 -6.48 -2.80
N GLU A 59 4.41 -6.75 -3.56
CA GLU A 59 3.62 -5.71 -4.23
C GLU A 59 2.15 -5.80 -3.82
N LYS A 60 1.51 -4.64 -3.69
CA LYS A 60 0.06 -4.52 -3.48
C LYS A 60 -0.51 -3.56 -4.52
N HIS A 61 -1.76 -3.79 -4.91
CA HIS A 61 -2.46 -2.91 -5.83
C HIS A 61 -3.96 -2.87 -5.57
N THR A 62 -4.55 -1.77 -6.00
CA THR A 62 -5.99 -1.57 -6.06
C THR A 62 -6.35 -1.20 -7.49
N ALA A 63 -7.42 -1.80 -8.01
CA ALA A 63 -7.90 -1.59 -9.38
C ALA A 63 -9.43 -1.57 -9.40
N LYS A 64 -10.04 -0.47 -8.92
CA LYS A 64 -11.51 -0.37 -8.85
C LYS A 64 -12.12 -0.54 -10.25
N GLY A 65 -13.14 -1.39 -10.34
CA GLY A 65 -13.85 -1.71 -11.58
C GLY A 65 -13.23 -2.84 -12.40
N VAL A 66 -12.09 -3.37 -11.99
CA VAL A 66 -11.47 -4.55 -12.62
C VAL A 66 -11.96 -5.82 -11.92
N THR A 67 -12.27 -6.86 -12.70
CA THR A 67 -12.69 -8.15 -12.16
C THR A 67 -11.56 -8.80 -11.36
N LYS A 68 -11.89 -9.60 -10.33
CA LYS A 68 -10.87 -10.24 -9.47
C LYS A 68 -9.89 -11.10 -10.28
N THR A 69 -10.38 -11.81 -11.30
CA THR A 69 -9.56 -12.65 -12.19
C THR A 69 -8.57 -11.84 -13.00
N ALA A 70 -8.99 -10.69 -13.55
CA ALA A 70 -8.09 -9.79 -14.26
C ALA A 70 -7.12 -9.08 -13.31
N SER A 71 -7.60 -8.66 -12.14
CA SER A 71 -6.78 -7.99 -11.12
C SER A 71 -5.61 -8.85 -10.64
N ARG A 72 -5.80 -10.17 -10.51
CA ARG A 72 -4.71 -11.11 -10.16
C ARG A 72 -3.56 -11.16 -11.17
N LYS A 73 -3.80 -10.75 -12.42
CA LYS A 73 -2.77 -10.72 -13.47
C LYS A 73 -2.04 -9.38 -13.53
N LEU A 74 -2.52 -8.35 -12.83
CA LEU A 74 -1.87 -7.04 -12.80
C LEU A 74 -0.64 -7.09 -11.90
N LYS A 75 0.46 -6.54 -12.41
CA LYS A 75 1.77 -6.44 -11.75
C LYS A 75 2.18 -4.98 -11.64
N HIS A 76 2.97 -4.63 -10.63
CA HIS A 76 3.43 -3.25 -10.41
C HIS A 76 4.10 -2.67 -11.67
N GLU A 77 4.91 -3.47 -12.35
CA GLU A 77 5.57 -3.11 -13.62
C GLU A 77 4.59 -2.65 -14.72
N MET A 78 3.38 -3.24 -14.78
CA MET A 78 2.36 -2.83 -15.75
C MET A 78 1.85 -1.42 -15.47
N TYR A 79 1.68 -1.05 -14.19
CA TYR A 79 1.28 0.30 -13.79
C TYR A 79 2.36 1.32 -14.16
N ILE A 80 3.62 0.99 -13.91
CA ILE A 80 4.77 1.81 -14.28
C ILE A 80 4.78 2.10 -15.79
N LYS A 81 4.70 1.04 -16.60
CA LYS A 81 4.68 1.15 -18.08
C LYS A 81 3.55 2.05 -18.58
N ILE A 82 2.36 1.91 -18.00
CA ILE A 82 1.20 2.72 -18.38
C ILE A 82 1.42 4.20 -18.02
N VAL A 83 1.91 4.51 -16.81
CA VAL A 83 2.19 5.91 -16.42
C VAL A 83 3.18 6.57 -17.38
N PHE A 84 4.26 5.88 -17.74
CA PHE A 84 5.24 6.41 -18.68
C PHE A 84 4.67 6.60 -20.08
N SER A 85 3.84 5.66 -20.55
CA SER A 85 3.14 5.78 -21.84
C SER A 85 2.13 6.95 -21.85
N ILE A 86 1.36 7.15 -20.78
CA ILE A 86 0.42 8.28 -20.66
C ILE A 86 1.17 9.62 -20.66
N LYS A 87 2.29 9.71 -19.92
CA LYS A 87 3.14 10.91 -19.93
C LYS A 87 3.64 11.22 -21.34
N LEU A 88 4.10 10.22 -22.09
CA LEU A 88 4.53 10.39 -23.48
C LEU A 88 3.38 10.91 -24.37
N LEU A 89 2.18 10.36 -24.21
CA LEU A 89 0.98 10.79 -24.94
C LEU A 89 0.55 12.23 -24.65
N HIS A 90 0.81 12.74 -23.45
CA HIS A 90 0.50 14.13 -23.10
C HIS A 90 1.55 15.11 -23.63
N VAL A 91 2.81 14.70 -23.70
CA VAL A 91 3.91 15.52 -24.23
C VAL A 91 3.82 15.68 -25.76
N LEU A 92 3.26 14.69 -26.45
CA LEU A 92 3.10 14.70 -27.91
C LEU A 92 1.81 15.38 -28.40
N LYS A 93 0.98 15.91 -27.51
CA LYS A 93 -0.25 16.65 -27.83
C LYS A 93 -0.03 18.15 -27.66
#